data_AF-A0A259EZ07-F1
#
_entry.id   AF-A0A259EZ07-F1
#
_cell.length_a   1.000
_cell.length_b   1.000
_cell.length_c   1.000
_cell.angle_alpha   90.00
_cell.angle_beta   90.00
_cell.angle_gamma   90.00
#
_symmetry.space_group_name_H-M   'P 1'
#
loop_
_entity.id
_entity.type
_entity.pdbx_description
1 polymer ?
#
loop_
_entity_poly.entity_id
_entity_poly.type
_entity_poly.pdbx_seq_one_letter_code
_entity_poly.pdbx_strand_id
1 'polypeptide(L)'
;FAEANARRSAGVMIAMQANMNLDLPVADPQRKGFNAVIERITQHAIAFGKPVLVAHGDSHYFRLDKPFTAPILPSGKGMVENITRVENFGAQDVHWVEVFVNPRDANVFRIEQRLVRDNLFAR
;
A
#
# COMPACT_ATOMS: atom_id res chain seq x y z
N PHE A 1 3.36 -8.37 -11.85
CA PHE A 1 2.52 -7.76 -12.90
C PHE A 1 2.46 -8.57 -14.19
N ALA A 2 3.58 -8.95 -14.82
CA ALA A 2 3.56 -9.78 -16.03
C ALA A 2 2.72 -11.07 -15.86
N GLU A 3 2.93 -11.80 -14.76
CA GLU A 3 2.13 -12.99 -14.44
C GLU A 3 0.63 -12.66 -14.25
N ALA A 4 0.32 -11.56 -13.56
CA ALA A 4 -1.05 -11.12 -13.35
C ALA A 4 -1.76 -10.80 -14.69
N ASN A 5 -1.04 -10.21 -15.64
CA ASN A 5 -1.52 -10.00 -17.01
C ASN A 5 -1.75 -11.33 -17.74
N ALA A 6 -0.77 -12.24 -17.72
CA ALA A 6 -0.87 -13.54 -18.36
C ALA A 6 -2.07 -14.35 -17.85
N ARG A 7 -2.29 -14.33 -16.53
CA ARG A 7 -3.43 -15.00 -15.86
C ARG A 7 -4.74 -14.21 -15.90
N ARG A 8 -4.75 -13.00 -16.48
CA ARG A 8 -5.90 -12.08 -16.45
C ARG A 8 -6.45 -11.85 -15.03
N SER A 9 -5.54 -11.77 -14.04
CA SER A 9 -5.89 -11.60 -12.62
C SER A 9 -6.75 -10.35 -12.39
N ALA A 10 -7.64 -10.43 -11.39
CA ALA A 10 -8.52 -9.32 -11.03
C ALA A 10 -7.78 -8.17 -10.31
N GLY A 11 -6.73 -8.48 -9.55
CA GLY A 11 -5.91 -7.51 -8.85
C GLY A 11 -4.52 -8.07 -8.52
N VAL A 12 -3.65 -7.22 -7.96
CA VAL A 12 -2.31 -7.60 -7.47
C VAL A 12 -2.14 -7.12 -6.03
N MET A 13 -1.66 -7.99 -5.15
CA MET A 13 -1.18 -7.59 -3.82
C MET A 13 0.35 -7.67 -3.79
N ILE A 14 0.99 -6.61 -3.31
CA ILE A 14 2.42 -6.54 -3.04
C ILE A 14 2.56 -6.42 -1.53
N ALA A 15 3.19 -7.40 -0.90
CA ALA A 15 3.53 -7.36 0.52
C ALA A 15 5.04 -7.17 0.68
N MET A 16 5.46 -6.16 1.45
CA MET A 16 6.87 -5.87 1.71
C MET A 16 7.06 -5.28 3.10
N GLN A 17 8.27 -5.40 3.66
CA GLN A 17 8.65 -4.67 4.86
C GLN A 17 9.07 -3.23 4.51
N ALA A 18 9.07 -2.36 5.53
CA ALA A 18 9.52 -0.97 5.55
C ALA A 18 8.50 0.08 5.07
N ASN A 19 8.51 1.25 5.72
CA ASN A 19 7.77 2.42 5.27
C ASN A 19 8.56 3.11 4.14
N MET A 20 7.93 3.22 2.98
CA MET A 20 8.53 3.87 1.80
C MET A 20 8.63 5.41 1.92
N ASN A 21 8.17 6.00 3.02
CA ASN A 21 8.22 7.44 3.30
C ASN A 21 7.58 8.29 2.20
N LEU A 22 6.40 7.88 1.72
CA LEU A 22 5.67 8.50 0.60
C LEU A 22 5.35 9.98 0.81
N ASP A 23 5.27 10.40 2.07
CA ASP A 23 4.93 11.77 2.48
C ASP A 23 6.15 12.70 2.46
N LEU A 24 7.37 12.15 2.36
CA LEU A 24 8.61 12.92 2.30
C LEU A 24 8.94 13.35 0.85
N PRO A 25 9.67 14.45 0.64
CA PRO A 25 10.18 14.83 -0.67
C PRO A 25 11.06 13.74 -1.29
N VAL A 26 11.09 13.63 -2.62
CA VAL A 26 11.91 12.64 -3.35
C VAL A 26 13.40 12.71 -2.98
N ALA A 27 13.90 13.92 -2.69
CA ALA A 27 15.30 14.14 -2.33
C ALA A 27 15.63 13.76 -0.88
N ASP A 28 14.63 13.43 -0.06
CA ASP A 28 14.84 13.11 1.35
C ASP A 28 15.67 11.82 1.51
N PRO A 29 16.75 11.83 2.33
CA PRO A 29 17.59 10.64 2.55
C PRO A 29 16.83 9.40 3.03
N GLN A 30 15.79 9.57 3.87
CA GLN A 30 14.99 8.47 4.40
C GLN A 30 14.08 7.83 3.35
N ARG A 31 13.74 8.57 2.30
CA ARG A 31 12.94 8.09 1.17
C ARG A 31 13.79 7.61 0.00
N LYS A 32 14.98 8.17 -0.18
CA LYS A 32 15.81 8.02 -1.39
C LYS A 32 15.98 6.57 -1.85
N GLY A 33 16.15 5.63 -0.93
CA GLY A 33 16.29 4.20 -1.22
C GLY A 33 15.04 3.56 -1.84
N PHE A 34 13.85 4.10 -1.58
CA PHE A 34 12.57 3.57 -2.09
C PHE A 34 12.09 4.20 -3.38
N ASN A 35 12.70 5.31 -3.84
CA ASN A 35 12.23 6.02 -5.03
C ASN A 35 12.06 5.12 -6.26
N ALA A 36 13.05 4.24 -6.53
CA ALA A 36 12.97 3.31 -7.64
C ALA A 36 11.84 2.26 -7.47
N VAL A 37 11.59 1.81 -6.23
CA VAL A 37 10.51 0.86 -5.93
C VAL A 37 9.15 1.52 -6.14
N ILE A 38 8.96 2.72 -5.58
CA ILE A 38 7.72 3.51 -5.72
C ILE A 38 7.42 3.79 -7.19
N GLU A 39 8.45 4.19 -7.96
CA GLU A 39 8.33 4.45 -9.40
C GLU A 39 7.90 3.18 -10.15
N ARG A 40 8.56 2.05 -9.93
CA ARG A 40 8.24 0.78 -10.62
C ARG A 40 6.86 0.26 -10.27
N ILE A 41 6.47 0.30 -8.99
CA ILE A 41 5.12 -0.09 -8.56
C ILE A 41 4.09 0.79 -9.25
N THR A 42 4.31 2.10 -9.28
CA THR A 42 3.39 3.04 -9.90
C THR A 42 3.26 2.81 -11.41
N GLN A 43 4.37 2.74 -12.14
CA GLN A 43 4.38 2.52 -13.59
C GLN A 43 3.64 1.22 -13.94
N HIS A 44 3.92 0.13 -13.24
CA HIS A 44 3.28 -1.14 -13.50
C HIS A 44 1.82 -1.17 -13.07
N ALA A 45 1.44 -0.52 -11.98
CA ALA A 45 0.05 -0.41 -11.56
C ALA A 45 -0.77 0.39 -12.57
N ILE A 46 -0.27 1.53 -13.05
CA ILE A 46 -0.93 2.34 -14.09
C ILE A 46 -1.14 1.48 -15.35
N ALA A 47 -0.10 0.79 -15.81
CA ALA A 47 -0.18 -0.09 -16.97
C ALA A 47 -1.10 -1.30 -16.75
N PHE A 48 -1.22 -1.79 -15.51
CA PHE A 48 -2.10 -2.91 -15.16
C PHE A 48 -3.58 -2.54 -15.18
N GLY A 49 -3.91 -1.28 -14.86
CA GLY A 49 -5.27 -0.73 -14.98
C GLY A 49 -6.33 -1.35 -14.06
N LYS A 50 -5.91 -2.21 -13.10
CA LYS A 50 -6.77 -2.93 -12.15
C LYS A 50 -6.29 -2.72 -10.72
N PRO A 51 -7.09 -3.07 -9.69
CA PRO A 51 -6.73 -2.86 -8.29
C PRO A 51 -5.37 -3.45 -7.90
N VAL A 52 -4.56 -2.64 -7.22
CA VAL A 52 -3.28 -3.01 -6.62
C VAL A 52 -3.30 -2.64 -5.14
N LEU A 53 -3.00 -3.60 -4.27
CA LEU A 53 -2.80 -3.37 -2.84
C LEU A 53 -1.31 -3.41 -2.52
N VAL A 54 -0.79 -2.36 -1.89
CA VAL A 54 0.58 -2.33 -1.34
C VAL A 54 0.48 -2.42 0.17
N ALA A 55 0.78 -3.60 0.71
CA ALA A 55 0.79 -3.88 2.14
C ALA A 55 2.21 -3.77 2.71
N HIS A 56 2.39 -2.97 3.75
CA HIS A 56 3.66 -2.82 4.45
C HIS A 56 3.49 -2.57 5.96
N GLY A 57 4.60 -2.33 6.66
CA GLY A 57 4.65 -1.97 8.08
C GLY A 57 5.72 -0.91 8.33
N ASP A 58 6.32 -0.94 9.53
CA ASP A 58 7.47 -0.12 10.04
C ASP A 58 7.08 1.07 10.92
N SER A 59 6.01 1.80 10.62
CA SER A 59 5.64 2.97 11.45
C SER A 59 4.82 2.62 12.68
N HIS A 60 4.39 1.35 12.82
CA HIS A 60 3.65 0.80 13.95
C HIS A 60 2.23 1.33 14.19
N TYR A 61 1.65 2.08 13.25
CA TYR A 61 0.23 2.45 13.29
C TYR A 61 -0.47 2.06 11.99
N PHE A 62 -1.78 1.87 12.07
CA PHE A 62 -2.58 1.59 10.90
C PHE A 62 -2.71 2.82 10.00
N ARG A 63 -2.46 2.62 8.70
CA ARG A 63 -2.70 3.63 7.66
C ARG A 63 -3.35 2.98 6.45
N LEU A 64 -4.29 3.67 5.84
CA LEU A 64 -4.94 3.26 4.59
C LEU A 64 -5.04 4.49 3.68
N ASP A 65 -4.43 4.43 2.50
CA ASP A 65 -4.56 5.50 1.50
C ASP A 65 -5.13 4.95 0.20
N LYS A 66 -6.15 5.63 -0.29
CA LYS A 66 -6.67 5.49 -1.65
C LYS A 66 -7.25 6.86 -2.05
N PRO A 67 -6.73 7.52 -3.10
CA PRO A 67 -5.70 7.07 -4.02
C PRO A 67 -4.28 7.06 -3.41
N PHE A 68 -3.40 6.20 -3.93
CA PHE A 68 -1.98 6.23 -3.60
C PHE A 68 -1.39 7.56 -4.07
N THR A 69 -0.84 8.31 -3.13
CA THR A 69 -0.34 9.66 -3.39
C THR A 69 1.11 9.76 -2.94
N ALA A 70 1.99 10.07 -3.88
CA ALA A 70 3.40 10.31 -3.57
C ALA A 70 3.99 11.30 -4.57
N PRO A 71 5.02 12.06 -4.20
CA PRO A 71 5.93 12.63 -5.17
C PRO A 71 6.53 11.55 -6.08
N ILE A 72 6.31 11.61 -7.39
CA ILE A 72 6.87 10.64 -8.34
C ILE A 72 7.62 11.43 -9.40
N LEU A 73 8.83 10.99 -9.74
CA LEU A 73 9.58 11.60 -10.82
C LEU A 73 9.15 11.01 -12.17
N PRO A 74 9.16 11.80 -13.25
CA PRO A 74 9.40 13.25 -13.31
C PRO A 74 8.14 14.10 -13.05
N SER A 75 6.98 13.48 -12.77
CA SER A 75 5.67 14.15 -12.72
C SER A 75 5.40 15.03 -11.50
N GLY A 76 6.27 15.04 -10.49
CA GLY A 76 6.21 15.91 -9.31
C GLY A 76 5.34 15.36 -8.18
N LYS A 77 4.07 15.05 -8.45
CA LYS A 77 3.14 14.36 -7.53
C LYS A 77 2.23 13.45 -8.33
N GLY A 78 2.36 12.14 -8.15
CA GLY A 78 1.52 11.14 -8.79
C GLY A 78 0.40 10.72 -7.85
N MET A 79 -0.83 10.93 -8.30
CA MET A 79 -2.02 10.33 -7.69
C MET A 79 -2.41 9.13 -8.54
N VAL A 80 -2.49 7.95 -7.93
CA VAL A 80 -2.75 6.68 -8.64
C VAL A 80 -3.96 6.01 -8.00
N GLU A 81 -5.10 6.10 -8.67
CA GLU A 81 -6.41 5.70 -8.12
C GLU A 81 -6.57 4.19 -7.95
N ASN A 82 -5.85 3.40 -8.75
CA ASN A 82 -5.92 1.95 -8.69
C ASN A 82 -4.95 1.32 -7.69
N ILE A 83 -4.13 2.11 -6.99
CA ILE A 83 -3.31 1.62 -5.87
C ILE A 83 -3.96 2.02 -4.55
N THR A 84 -4.06 1.05 -3.64
CA THR A 84 -4.36 1.25 -2.22
C THR A 84 -3.12 0.91 -1.39
N ARG A 85 -2.70 1.81 -0.50
CA ARG A 85 -1.68 1.51 0.52
C ARG A 85 -2.37 1.01 1.77
N VAL A 86 -1.85 -0.06 2.38
CA VAL A 86 -2.19 -0.45 3.74
C VAL A 86 -0.92 -0.62 4.56
N GLU A 87 -0.84 0.06 5.69
CA GLU A 87 0.20 -0.13 6.69
C GLU A 87 -0.41 -0.84 7.88
N ASN A 88 0.19 -1.97 8.29
CA ASN A 88 -0.27 -2.71 9.44
C ASN A 88 0.21 -2.07 10.75
N PHE A 89 -0.55 -2.34 11.79
CA PHE A 89 -0.20 -2.08 13.18
C PHE A 89 1.15 -2.70 13.62
N GLY A 90 1.72 -2.20 14.71
CA GLY A 90 2.93 -2.75 15.32
C GLY A 90 3.23 -2.18 16.70
N ALA A 91 4.34 -2.61 17.31
CA ALA A 91 4.81 -2.22 18.65
C ALA A 91 3.71 -2.10 19.71
N GLN A 92 3.48 -0.92 20.29
CA GLN A 92 2.56 -0.74 21.43
C GLN A 92 1.08 -0.90 21.03
N ASP A 93 0.78 -0.93 19.73
CA ASP A 93 -0.55 -1.07 19.15
C ASP A 93 -0.68 -2.43 18.43
N VAL A 94 -0.41 -3.59 19.07
CA VAL A 94 -0.41 -4.92 18.40
C VAL A 94 -1.82 -5.38 17.98
N HIS A 95 -2.42 -4.72 17.00
CA HIS A 95 -3.63 -5.17 16.32
C HIS A 95 -3.25 -5.83 15.00
N TRP A 96 -4.23 -6.11 14.15
CA TRP A 96 -3.97 -6.65 12.83
C TRP A 96 -4.98 -6.16 11.81
N VAL A 97 -4.64 -6.36 10.54
CA VAL A 97 -5.47 -6.03 9.40
C VAL A 97 -5.92 -7.32 8.72
N GLU A 98 -7.23 -7.44 8.49
CA GLU A 98 -7.80 -8.48 7.64
C GLU A 98 -8.02 -7.94 6.23
N VAL A 99 -7.53 -8.67 5.23
CA VAL A 99 -7.73 -8.34 3.82
C VAL A 99 -8.60 -9.42 3.20
N PHE A 100 -9.84 -9.06 2.85
CA PHE A 100 -10.74 -9.90 2.09
C PHE A 100 -10.47 -9.74 0.60
N VAL A 101 -10.39 -10.85 -0.12
CA VAL A 101 -10.12 -10.88 -1.57
C VAL A 101 -11.34 -11.44 -2.30
N ASN A 102 -11.98 -10.62 -3.13
CA ASN A 102 -13.08 -11.03 -4.00
C ASN A 102 -12.81 -10.60 -5.45
N PRO A 103 -12.41 -11.52 -6.34
CA PRO A 103 -12.10 -11.17 -7.74
C PRO A 103 -13.32 -10.76 -8.57
N ARG A 104 -14.54 -10.91 -8.04
CA ARG A 104 -15.79 -10.45 -8.67
C ARG A 104 -16.20 -9.04 -8.24
N ASP A 105 -15.56 -8.49 -7.22
CA ASP A 105 -15.75 -7.10 -6.79
C ASP A 105 -14.80 -6.19 -7.57
N ALA A 106 -15.29 -5.03 -8.02
CA ALA A 106 -14.47 -4.06 -8.75
C ALA A 106 -13.30 -3.51 -7.91
N ASN A 107 -13.41 -3.52 -6.58
CA ASN A 107 -12.33 -3.10 -5.69
C ASN A 107 -11.34 -4.22 -5.38
N VAL A 108 -11.72 -5.50 -5.58
CA VAL A 108 -10.97 -6.73 -5.27
C VAL A 108 -10.61 -6.93 -3.80
N PHE A 109 -10.08 -5.91 -3.14
CA PHE A 109 -9.58 -5.92 -1.78
C PHE A 109 -10.50 -5.09 -0.87
N ARG A 110 -11.00 -5.70 0.20
CA ARG A 110 -11.63 -4.99 1.33
C ARG A 110 -10.74 -5.14 2.56
N ILE A 111 -10.41 -4.02 3.17
CA ILE A 111 -9.44 -3.92 4.28
C ILE A 111 -10.20 -3.59 5.55
N GLU A 112 -10.01 -4.39 6.60
CA GLU A 112 -10.63 -4.15 7.91
C GLU A 112 -9.59 -4.20 9.03
N GLN A 113 -9.67 -3.24 9.95
CA GLN A 113 -8.90 -3.30 11.20
C GLN A 113 -9.53 -4.32 12.13
N ARG A 114 -8.68 -5.06 12.84
CA ARG A 114 -9.07 -6.04 13.84
C ARG A 114 -8.38 -5.70 15.15
N LEU A 115 -9.12 -4.98 15.99
CA LEU A 115 -8.63 -4.52 17.28
C LEU A 115 -8.66 -5.68 18.28
N VAL A 116 -7.52 -5.87 18.95
CA VAL A 116 -7.37 -6.83 20.05
C VAL A 116 -7.68 -6.07 21.34
N ARG A 117 -8.72 -6.50 22.07
CA ARG A 117 -9.22 -5.80 23.25
C ARG A 117 -8.14 -5.55 24.31
N ASP A 118 -7.30 -6.55 24.56
CA ASP A 118 -6.24 -6.49 25.57
C ASP A 118 -5.11 -5.52 25.20
N ASN A 119 -5.05 -5.08 23.94
CA ASN A 119 -4.06 -4.14 23.44
C ASN A 119 -4.59 -2.70 23.37
N LEU A 120 -5.84 -2.44 23.82
CA LEU A 120 -6.38 -1.09 23.86
C LEU A 120 -5.82 -0.34 25.07
N PHE A 121 -5.34 0.89 24.84
CA PHE A 121 -4.96 1.78 25.93
C PHE A 121 -6.17 2.11 26.82
N ALA A 122 -5.93 2.20 28.13
CA ALA A 122 -6.92 2.71 29.07
C ALA A 122 -7.33 4.13 28.64
N ARG A 123 -8.64 4.37 28.62
CA ARG A 123 -9.22 5.68 28.32
C ARG A 123 -9.28 6.55 29.56
#